data_AF-A0A9D2QZ02-F1
#
_entry.id   AF-A0A9D2QZ02-F1
#
_cell.length_a   1.000
_cell.length_b   1.000
_cell.length_c   1.000
_cell.angle_alpha   90.00
_cell.angle_beta   90.00
_cell.angle_gamma   90.00
#
_symmetry.space_group_name_H-M   'P 1'
#
loop_
_entity.id
_entity.type
_entity.pdbx_description
1 polymer ?
#
loop_
_entity_poly.entity_id
_entity_poly.type
_entity_poly.pdbx_seq_one_letter_code
_entity_poly.pdbx_strand_id
1 'polypeptide(L)'
;MAGIGFSLKKLFTKKGLFSLCRAYGYAGLICAGPMILGVVLLVSVAFLSQLAGMSRHDRELLNCMLTYCLLASLTTTSVFNMPVTRYVSDMLYEERPERIIPSLYGSTSILLVGGGLIWAVFLHFSGVLAVYKLLCLWFYLILVIIWMEMNYLTALKDYQVLVRDFAISLACGLLLALLLVLTRQVTITSLFLCVILAYGLLMTLYFRQLLKYFPRSEGSRFSFLRWLDKYRLLTFVGIFINLGLFAHLVIMYFGPLQVQVEGLFWGAPMHDVPALCAFFSILITTINFVTSVEVRFYPLYRNYYSLFNDNGSIRDIEQAENEMLSVLRQELAFNAHKQLITTLLFIVIGSLVLEQLPLGFNDTSMGIYRLLCAGYGLYAVSNTIMLILLYYEDYVGALLATFAFAAVSILATIWQILFGQVNYFGFGFLLGGLAFYLISWIRLEWYTRRLPYYLLCKSALVENKKLGVFSRLCNYLERREGAVREE
;
A
#
# COMPACT_ATOMS: atom_id res chain seq x y z
N MET A 1 16.42 11.28 -10.60
CA MET A 1 16.31 10.43 -9.39
C MET A 1 17.51 10.63 -8.43
N ALA A 2 17.53 11.67 -7.57
CA ALA A 2 18.69 11.93 -6.69
C ALA A 2 18.38 12.66 -5.35
N GLY A 3 17.22 12.43 -4.72
CA GLY A 3 16.85 13.12 -3.47
C GLY A 3 17.21 12.36 -2.18
N ILE A 4 16.66 11.15 -2.01
CA ILE A 4 16.66 10.45 -0.72
C ILE A 4 17.96 9.69 -0.46
N GLY A 5 18.47 9.00 -1.48
CA GLY A 5 19.65 8.15 -1.35
C GLY A 5 20.86 8.87 -0.75
N PHE A 6 21.06 10.16 -1.07
CA PHE A 6 22.14 10.96 -0.47
C PHE A 6 21.92 11.27 1.01
N SER A 7 20.68 11.61 1.41
CA SER A 7 20.32 11.89 2.80
C SER A 7 20.39 10.64 3.67
N LEU A 8 19.88 9.50 3.18
CA LEU A 8 20.00 8.21 3.85
C LEU A 8 21.46 7.75 3.91
N LYS A 9 22.20 7.81 2.79
CA LYS A 9 23.63 7.43 2.76
C LYS A 9 24.46 8.23 3.77
N LYS A 10 24.18 9.52 3.96
CA LYS A 10 24.81 10.40 4.97
C LYS A 10 24.44 10.03 6.42
N LEU A 11 23.22 9.54 6.65
CA LEU A 11 22.76 9.07 7.96
C LEU A 11 23.39 7.71 8.32
N PHE A 12 23.48 6.80 7.35
CA PHE A 12 24.07 5.47 7.52
C PHE A 12 25.61 5.45 7.52
N THR A 13 26.28 6.54 7.11
CA THR A 13 27.76 6.64 7.20
C THR A 13 28.25 6.89 8.63
N LYS A 14 27.40 7.35 9.55
CA LYS A 14 27.78 7.63 10.94
C LYS A 14 27.82 6.33 11.76
N LYS A 15 29.01 5.93 12.22
CA LYS A 15 29.21 4.74 13.08
C LYS A 15 28.65 4.97 14.49
N GLY A 16 27.92 3.98 15.02
CA GLY A 16 27.37 3.97 16.39
C GLY A 16 25.96 3.37 16.48
N LEU A 17 25.63 2.70 17.58
CA LEU A 17 24.29 2.11 17.82
C LEU A 17 23.18 3.19 17.81
N PHE A 18 23.45 4.36 18.39
CA PHE A 18 22.50 5.47 18.45
C PHE A 18 22.28 6.15 17.08
N SER A 19 23.35 6.32 16.28
CA SER A 19 23.22 6.85 14.92
C SER A 19 22.50 5.88 13.99
N LEU A 20 22.74 4.58 14.16
CA LEU A 20 22.03 3.52 13.46
C LEU A 20 20.53 3.53 13.83
N CYS A 21 20.19 3.58 15.12
CA CYS A 21 18.81 3.65 15.59
C CYS A 21 18.09 4.91 15.06
N ARG A 22 18.78 6.07 15.06
CA ARG A 22 18.24 7.29 14.45
C ARG A 22 18.04 7.17 12.94
N ALA A 23 18.97 6.55 12.22
CA ALA A 23 18.85 6.33 10.77
C ALA A 23 17.67 5.40 10.43
N TYR A 24 17.51 4.31 11.17
CA TYR A 24 16.36 3.40 11.02
C TYR A 24 15.04 4.04 11.45
N GLY A 25 15.01 4.77 12.56
CA GLY A 25 13.80 5.48 13.02
C GLY A 25 13.36 6.53 12.01
N TYR A 26 14.31 7.25 11.43
CA TYR A 26 14.05 8.24 10.40
C TYR A 26 13.59 7.61 9.07
N ALA A 27 14.25 6.55 8.62
CA ALA A 27 13.84 5.80 7.43
C ALA A 27 12.47 5.12 7.62
N GLY A 28 12.16 4.66 8.83
CA GLY A 28 10.86 4.11 9.22
C GLY A 28 9.74 5.12 9.23
N LEU A 29 10.01 6.30 9.78
CA LEU A 29 9.07 7.41 9.72
C LEU A 29 8.78 7.82 8.26
N ILE A 30 9.80 7.81 7.39
CA ILE A 30 9.64 8.10 5.96
C ILE A 30 8.82 7.02 5.24
N CYS A 31 9.16 5.75 5.40
CA CYS A 31 8.57 4.68 4.61
C CYS A 31 7.18 4.25 5.11
N ALA A 32 6.89 4.40 6.40
CA ALA A 32 5.62 3.97 6.99
C ALA A 32 4.94 5.02 7.86
N GLY A 33 5.39 6.28 7.81
CA GLY A 33 4.75 7.38 8.54
C GLY A 33 3.24 7.46 8.30
N PRO A 34 2.73 7.44 7.05
CA PRO A 34 1.29 7.49 6.81
C PRO A 34 0.52 6.32 7.46
N MET A 35 1.10 5.12 7.43
CA MET A 35 0.53 3.91 8.03
C MET A 35 0.49 4.00 9.55
N ILE A 36 1.62 4.37 10.18
CA ILE A 36 1.75 4.55 11.63
C ILE A 36 0.77 5.63 12.10
N LEU A 37 0.76 6.79 11.43
CA LEU A 37 -0.10 7.91 11.78
C LEU A 37 -1.59 7.57 11.61
N GLY A 38 -1.96 6.77 10.61
CA GLY A 38 -3.32 6.24 10.46
C GLY A 38 -3.74 5.35 11.63
N VAL A 39 -2.85 4.47 12.12
CA VAL A 39 -3.13 3.66 13.32
C VAL A 39 -3.22 4.54 14.57
N VAL A 40 -2.32 5.50 14.73
CA VAL A 40 -2.38 6.46 15.85
C VAL A 40 -3.71 7.20 15.85
N LEU A 41 -4.22 7.61 14.68
CA LEU A 41 -5.53 8.25 14.56
C LEU A 41 -6.64 7.33 15.07
N LEU A 42 -6.72 6.10 14.57
CA LEU A 42 -7.77 5.13 14.95
C LEU A 42 -7.75 4.85 16.46
N VAL A 43 -6.55 4.61 17.03
CA VAL A 43 -6.38 4.39 18.47
C VAL A 43 -6.75 5.64 19.27
N SER A 44 -6.36 6.82 18.79
CA SER A 44 -6.66 8.09 19.48
C SER A 44 -8.15 8.39 19.48
N VAL A 45 -8.86 8.14 18.36
CA VAL A 45 -10.32 8.28 18.28
C VAL A 45 -11.02 7.25 19.19
N ALA A 46 -10.53 6.01 19.22
CA ALA A 46 -11.04 4.97 20.12
C ALA A 46 -10.82 5.30 21.61
N PHE A 47 -9.72 5.98 21.94
CA PHE A 47 -9.41 6.44 23.29
C PHE A 47 -10.24 7.68 23.68
N LEU A 48 -10.33 8.68 22.81
CA LEU A 48 -11.12 9.89 23.05
C LEU A 48 -12.62 9.59 23.21
N SER A 49 -13.15 8.66 22.40
CA SER A 49 -14.53 8.19 22.55
C SER A 49 -14.77 7.48 23.88
N GLN A 50 -13.78 6.74 24.40
CA GLN A 50 -13.85 6.15 25.75
C GLN A 50 -13.85 7.22 26.84
N LEU A 51 -12.96 8.20 26.73
CA LEU A 51 -12.81 9.28 27.69
C LEU A 51 -14.08 10.16 27.75
N ALA A 52 -14.78 10.27 26.62
CA ALA A 52 -16.07 10.94 26.52
C ALA A 52 -17.25 10.16 27.12
N GLY A 53 -17.06 8.90 27.53
CA GLY A 53 -18.13 8.06 28.07
C GLY A 53 -19.10 7.53 27.01
N MET A 54 -18.69 7.45 25.73
CA MET A 54 -19.54 6.85 24.69
C MET A 54 -19.81 5.38 24.98
N SER A 55 -21.01 4.92 24.59
CA SER A 55 -21.38 3.51 24.74
C SER A 55 -20.43 2.61 23.94
N ARG A 56 -20.22 1.38 24.40
CA ARG A 56 -19.35 0.41 23.70
C ARG A 56 -19.83 0.17 22.26
N HIS A 57 -21.14 0.09 22.06
CA HIS A 57 -21.77 -0.08 20.75
C HIS A 57 -21.43 1.06 19.80
N ASP A 58 -21.58 2.32 20.23
CA ASP A 58 -21.29 3.50 19.40
C ASP A 58 -19.81 3.57 18.98
N ARG A 59 -18.92 3.15 19.88
CA ARG A 59 -17.47 3.09 19.63
C ARG A 59 -17.12 2.02 18.61
N GLU A 60 -17.71 0.84 18.75
CA GLU A 60 -17.54 -0.27 17.80
C GLU A 60 -18.11 0.11 16.42
N LEU A 61 -19.22 0.85 16.37
CA LEU A 61 -19.83 1.30 15.12
C LEU A 61 -18.94 2.31 14.40
N LEU A 62 -18.43 3.31 15.13
CA LEU A 62 -17.50 4.30 14.59
C LEU A 62 -16.25 3.62 14.00
N ASN A 63 -15.65 2.69 14.74
CA ASN A 63 -14.48 1.95 14.27
C ASN A 63 -14.79 1.08 13.04
N CYS A 64 -15.94 0.41 13.01
CA CYS A 64 -16.36 -0.38 11.84
C CYS A 64 -16.54 0.51 10.61
N MET A 65 -17.25 1.64 10.73
CA MET A 65 -17.45 2.56 9.61
C MET A 65 -16.13 3.11 9.07
N LEU A 66 -15.20 3.48 9.94
CA LEU A 66 -13.86 3.96 9.55
C LEU A 66 -13.07 2.88 8.81
N THR A 67 -13.00 1.67 9.37
CA THR A 67 -12.28 0.53 8.78
C THR A 67 -12.86 0.14 7.42
N TYR A 68 -14.19 0.10 7.30
CA TYR A 68 -14.87 -0.20 6.04
C TYR A 68 -14.56 0.83 4.95
N CYS A 69 -14.62 2.13 5.28
CA CYS A 69 -14.27 3.19 4.33
C CYS A 69 -12.79 3.10 3.90
N LEU A 70 -11.88 2.79 4.83
CA LEU A 70 -10.46 2.61 4.54
C LEU A 70 -10.21 1.42 3.62
N LEU A 71 -10.78 0.25 3.93
CA LEU A 71 -10.63 -0.96 3.11
C LEU A 71 -11.25 -0.77 1.73
N ALA A 72 -12.49 -0.26 1.65
CA ALA A 72 -13.17 -0.05 0.39
C ALA A 72 -12.45 0.95 -0.52
N SER A 73 -11.96 2.06 0.03
CA SER A 73 -11.23 3.07 -0.74
C SER A 73 -9.89 2.53 -1.24
N LEU A 74 -9.12 1.82 -0.40
CA LEU A 74 -7.87 1.17 -0.80
C LEU A 74 -8.07 0.13 -1.91
N THR A 75 -9.11 -0.71 -1.80
CA THR A 75 -9.42 -1.70 -2.84
C THR A 75 -9.81 -1.02 -4.15
N THR A 76 -10.60 0.06 -4.08
CA THR A 76 -11.00 0.81 -5.28
C THR A 76 -9.78 1.45 -5.97
N THR A 77 -8.89 2.10 -5.22
CA THR A 77 -7.72 2.78 -5.80
C THR A 77 -6.64 1.80 -6.28
N SER A 78 -6.59 0.58 -5.74
CA SER A 78 -5.62 -0.46 -6.14
C SER A 78 -5.59 -0.74 -7.65
N VAL A 79 -6.72 -0.54 -8.34
CA VAL A 79 -6.86 -0.69 -9.80
C VAL A 79 -5.90 0.25 -10.55
N PHE A 80 -5.70 1.47 -10.03
CA PHE A 80 -4.87 2.48 -10.67
C PHE A 80 -3.52 2.70 -10.00
N ASN A 81 -3.30 2.27 -8.74
CA ASN A 81 -2.06 2.49 -8.01
C ASN A 81 -0.80 2.22 -8.86
N MET A 82 -0.57 0.97 -9.26
CA MET A 82 0.65 0.62 -9.98
C MET A 82 0.77 1.19 -11.42
N PRO A 83 -0.26 1.13 -12.29
CA PRO A 83 -0.14 1.68 -13.65
C PRO A 83 0.05 3.21 -13.64
N VAL A 84 -0.61 3.92 -12.72
CA VAL A 84 -0.42 5.37 -12.59
C VAL A 84 0.97 5.69 -12.05
N THR A 85 1.48 4.95 -11.05
CA THR A 85 2.87 5.13 -10.59
C THR A 85 3.88 4.90 -11.72
N ARG A 86 3.64 3.92 -12.62
CA ARG A 86 4.48 3.75 -13.81
C ARG A 86 4.35 4.92 -14.77
N TYR A 87 3.13 5.38 -15.06
CA TYR A 87 2.89 6.55 -15.91
C TYR A 87 3.63 7.80 -15.39
N VAL A 88 3.54 8.08 -14.08
CA VAL A 88 4.23 9.21 -13.46
C VAL A 88 5.75 9.05 -13.59
N SER A 89 6.26 7.84 -13.38
CA SER A 89 7.70 7.55 -13.53
C SER A 89 8.17 7.76 -14.97
N ASP A 90 7.40 7.34 -15.96
CA ASP A 90 7.71 7.51 -17.38
C ASP A 90 7.66 9.00 -17.77
N MET A 91 6.66 9.77 -17.32
CA MET A 91 6.57 11.21 -17.60
C MET A 91 7.68 12.02 -16.93
N LEU A 92 8.12 11.62 -15.72
CA LEU A 92 9.29 12.20 -15.07
C LEU A 92 10.59 11.85 -15.80
N TYR A 93 10.67 10.66 -16.40
CA TYR A 93 11.84 10.23 -17.17
C TYR A 93 11.91 10.90 -18.55
N GLU A 94 10.77 11.06 -19.23
CA GLU A 94 10.64 11.77 -20.51
C GLU A 94 10.68 13.31 -20.39
N GLU A 95 10.90 13.84 -19.17
CA GLU A 95 10.91 15.28 -18.89
C GLU A 95 9.61 16.00 -19.30
N ARG A 96 8.46 15.33 -19.14
CA ARG A 96 7.11 15.86 -19.42
C ARG A 96 6.24 15.96 -18.16
N PRO A 97 6.67 16.71 -17.12
CA PRO A 97 5.94 16.81 -15.85
C PRO A 97 4.55 17.44 -15.99
N GLU A 98 4.30 18.22 -17.04
CA GLU A 98 3.04 18.90 -17.31
C GLU A 98 1.85 17.96 -17.51
N ARG A 99 2.11 16.69 -17.87
CA ARG A 99 1.07 15.67 -18.07
C ARG A 99 0.64 14.94 -16.80
N ILE A 100 1.31 15.20 -15.67
CA ILE A 100 1.11 14.48 -14.42
C ILE A 100 -0.20 14.92 -13.74
N ILE A 101 -0.41 16.23 -13.55
CA ILE A 101 -1.63 16.77 -12.92
C ILE A 101 -2.92 16.45 -13.72
N PRO A 102 -2.96 16.56 -15.06
CA PRO A 102 -4.10 16.11 -15.85
C PRO A 102 -4.48 14.66 -15.57
N SER A 103 -3.50 13.76 -15.48
CA SER A 103 -3.75 12.34 -15.21
C SER A 103 -4.31 12.10 -13.80
N LEU A 104 -3.95 12.92 -12.82
CA LEU A 104 -4.53 12.85 -11.47
C LEU A 104 -6.03 13.18 -11.53
N TYR A 105 -6.41 14.24 -12.25
CA TYR A 105 -7.82 14.58 -12.41
C TYR A 105 -8.60 13.48 -13.13
N GLY A 106 -8.05 12.93 -14.22
CA GLY A 106 -8.71 11.86 -14.97
C GLY A 106 -8.88 10.58 -14.16
N SER A 107 -7.80 10.09 -13.53
CA SER A 107 -7.83 8.87 -12.71
C SER A 107 -8.75 9.01 -11.50
N THR A 108 -8.66 10.13 -10.79
CA THR A 108 -9.52 10.42 -9.62
C THR A 108 -10.98 10.54 -10.03
N SER A 109 -11.30 11.21 -11.15
CA SER A 109 -12.68 11.34 -11.61
C SER A 109 -13.31 9.97 -11.92
N ILE A 110 -12.57 9.08 -12.59
CA ILE A 110 -13.05 7.73 -12.90
C ILE A 110 -13.28 6.92 -11.61
N LEU A 111 -12.36 7.00 -10.65
CA LEU A 111 -12.50 6.29 -9.37
C LEU A 111 -13.62 6.85 -8.50
N LEU A 112 -13.81 8.16 -8.46
CA LEU A 112 -14.88 8.79 -7.69
C LEU A 112 -16.26 8.43 -8.25
N VAL A 113 -16.44 8.43 -9.56
CA VAL A 113 -17.71 8.04 -10.18
C VAL A 113 -17.92 6.53 -10.04
N GLY A 114 -16.98 5.71 -10.47
CA GLY A 114 -17.12 4.24 -10.44
C GLY A 114 -17.18 3.68 -9.02
N GLY A 115 -16.19 4.03 -8.20
CA GLY A 115 -16.11 3.61 -6.80
C GLY A 115 -17.20 4.22 -5.92
N GLY A 116 -17.51 5.51 -6.11
CA GLY A 116 -18.57 6.19 -5.38
C GLY A 116 -19.95 5.57 -5.64
N LEU A 117 -20.25 5.17 -6.88
CA LEU A 117 -21.51 4.48 -7.20
C LEU A 117 -21.57 3.09 -6.53
N ILE A 118 -20.52 2.28 -6.64
CA ILE A 118 -20.47 0.95 -6.00
C ILE A 118 -20.63 1.09 -4.47
N TRP A 119 -19.92 2.05 -3.87
CA TRP A 119 -19.99 2.31 -2.44
C TRP A 119 -21.36 2.84 -2.00
N ALA A 120 -21.97 3.74 -2.79
CA ALA A 120 -23.31 4.24 -2.52
C ALA A 120 -24.37 3.13 -2.57
N VAL A 121 -24.25 2.16 -3.49
CA VAL A 121 -25.13 0.98 -3.54
C VAL A 121 -24.98 0.16 -2.26
N PHE A 122 -23.76 -0.14 -1.81
CA PHE A 122 -23.53 -0.83 -0.55
C PHE A 122 -24.14 -0.07 0.65
N LEU A 123 -23.91 1.25 0.73
CA LEU A 123 -24.46 2.09 1.79
C LEU A 123 -25.99 2.18 1.74
N HIS A 124 -26.61 2.10 0.56
CA HIS A 124 -28.06 2.09 0.46
C HIS A 124 -28.65 0.88 1.21
N PHE A 125 -28.07 -0.30 1.01
CA PHE A 125 -28.46 -1.56 1.63
C PHE A 125 -27.91 -1.77 3.05
N SER A 126 -27.05 -0.88 3.57
CA SER A 126 -26.34 -1.11 4.83
C SER A 126 -27.23 -1.14 6.08
N GLY A 127 -28.47 -0.65 6.00
CA GLY A 127 -29.42 -0.66 7.13
C GLY A 127 -29.16 0.39 8.23
N VAL A 128 -28.17 1.27 8.06
CA VAL A 128 -27.77 2.28 9.05
C VAL A 128 -28.52 3.62 8.87
N LEU A 129 -28.50 4.51 9.86
CA LEU A 129 -29.04 5.87 9.74
C LEU A 129 -28.49 6.64 8.52
N ALA A 130 -29.36 7.46 7.89
CA ALA A 130 -29.03 8.23 6.68
C ALA A 130 -27.84 9.19 6.88
N VAL A 131 -27.70 9.78 8.08
CA VAL A 131 -26.58 10.66 8.42
C VAL A 131 -25.26 9.89 8.34
N TYR A 132 -25.19 8.67 8.86
CA TYR A 132 -23.97 7.86 8.85
C TYR A 132 -23.63 7.37 7.44
N LYS A 133 -24.64 7.06 6.61
CA LYS A 133 -24.44 6.77 5.18
C LYS A 133 -23.78 7.94 4.47
N LEU A 134 -24.27 9.17 4.69
CA LEU A 134 -23.70 10.37 4.08
C LEU A 134 -22.26 10.62 4.56
N LEU A 135 -21.98 10.47 5.85
CA LEU A 135 -20.62 10.61 6.38
C LEU A 135 -19.66 9.54 5.83
N CYS A 136 -20.09 8.28 5.75
CA CYS A 136 -19.28 7.20 5.15
C CYS A 136 -18.99 7.47 3.67
N LEU A 137 -19.98 7.96 2.91
CA LEU A 137 -19.78 8.31 1.51
C LEU A 137 -18.79 9.48 1.39
N TRP A 138 -18.97 10.54 2.17
CA TRP A 138 -18.08 11.70 2.15
C TRP A 138 -16.64 11.31 2.51
N PHE A 139 -16.46 10.52 3.58
CA PHE A 139 -15.16 10.04 4.00
C PHE A 139 -14.50 9.15 2.94
N TYR A 140 -15.24 8.20 2.36
CA TYR A 140 -14.75 7.34 1.29
C TYR A 140 -14.26 8.15 0.08
N LEU A 141 -15.01 9.17 -0.36
CA LEU A 141 -14.62 10.00 -1.50
C LEU A 141 -13.32 10.77 -1.22
N ILE A 142 -13.16 11.32 -0.01
CA ILE A 142 -11.91 11.98 0.41
C ILE A 142 -10.75 10.99 0.38
N LEU A 143 -10.94 9.78 0.93
CA LEU A 143 -9.90 8.76 0.95
C LEU A 143 -9.45 8.35 -0.46
N VAL A 144 -10.38 8.18 -1.40
CA VAL A 144 -10.04 7.87 -2.80
C VAL A 144 -9.09 8.94 -3.39
N ILE A 145 -9.34 10.22 -3.12
CA ILE A 145 -8.48 11.31 -3.58
C ILE A 145 -7.11 11.22 -2.90
N ILE A 146 -7.06 11.08 -1.58
CA ILE A 146 -5.81 11.04 -0.80
C ILE A 146 -4.93 9.87 -1.23
N TRP A 147 -5.51 8.68 -1.43
CA TRP A 147 -4.76 7.51 -1.89
C TRP A 147 -4.14 7.76 -3.26
N MET A 148 -4.90 8.39 -4.18
CA MET A 148 -4.36 8.78 -5.47
C MET A 148 -3.25 9.81 -5.33
N GLU A 149 -3.48 10.93 -4.64
CA GLU A 149 -2.45 11.95 -4.42
C GLU A 149 -1.16 11.38 -3.82
N MET A 150 -1.29 10.45 -2.86
CA MET A 150 -0.16 9.75 -2.26
C MET A 150 0.63 8.93 -3.30
N ASN A 151 -0.03 8.24 -4.24
CA ASN A 151 0.68 7.53 -5.31
C ASN A 151 1.52 8.46 -6.20
N TYR A 152 1.04 9.68 -6.44
CA TYR A 152 1.77 10.69 -7.21
C TYR A 152 2.92 11.31 -6.39
N LEU A 153 2.65 11.66 -5.14
CA LEU A 153 3.63 12.28 -4.24
C LEU A 153 4.77 11.33 -3.85
N THR A 154 4.51 10.03 -3.75
CA THR A 154 5.56 9.03 -3.48
C THR A 154 6.56 8.90 -4.63
N ALA A 155 6.14 9.14 -5.88
CA ALA A 155 7.04 9.18 -7.04
C ALA A 155 8.05 10.34 -6.96
N LEU A 156 7.66 11.45 -6.33
CA LEU A 156 8.52 12.62 -6.11
C LEU A 156 9.59 12.40 -5.03
N LYS A 157 9.46 11.34 -4.22
CA LYS A 157 10.48 10.94 -3.23
C LYS A 157 10.80 12.03 -2.19
N ASP A 158 9.84 12.88 -1.81
CA ASP A 158 10.00 13.84 -0.70
C ASP A 158 9.14 13.45 0.51
N TYR A 159 9.44 12.28 1.07
CA TYR A 159 8.64 11.68 2.16
C TYR A 159 8.58 12.53 3.44
N GLN A 160 9.57 13.40 3.68
CA GLN A 160 9.52 14.29 4.86
C GLN A 160 8.29 15.19 4.83
N VAL A 161 7.99 15.76 3.66
CA VAL A 161 6.85 16.64 3.47
C VAL A 161 5.55 15.88 3.63
N LEU A 162 5.45 14.67 3.06
CA LEU A 162 4.24 13.83 3.18
C LEU A 162 3.93 13.49 4.65
N VAL A 163 4.95 13.11 5.43
CA VAL A 163 4.79 12.77 6.85
C VAL A 163 4.42 13.99 7.67
N ARG A 164 5.08 15.14 7.43
CA ARG A 164 4.78 16.38 8.15
C ARG A 164 3.34 16.83 7.91
N ASP A 165 2.90 16.83 6.65
CA ASP A 165 1.57 17.28 6.29
C ASP A 165 0.50 16.33 6.87
N PHE A 166 0.76 15.02 6.92
CA PHE A 166 -0.07 14.06 7.65
C PHE A 166 -0.11 14.35 9.15
N ALA A 167 1.03 14.58 9.79
CA ALA A 167 1.09 14.88 11.22
C ALA A 167 0.35 16.18 11.59
N ILE A 168 0.42 17.22 10.75
CA ILE A 168 -0.32 18.48 10.94
C ILE A 168 -1.83 18.23 10.85
N SER A 169 -2.27 17.51 9.81
CA SER A 169 -3.68 17.14 9.65
C SER A 169 -4.20 16.33 10.84
N LEU A 170 -3.45 15.32 11.26
CA LEU A 170 -3.77 14.47 12.41
C LEU A 170 -3.87 15.28 13.70
N ALA A 171 -2.88 16.13 13.98
CA ALA A 171 -2.87 16.97 15.17
C ALA A 171 -4.09 17.91 15.19
N CYS A 172 -4.43 18.53 14.06
CA CYS A 172 -5.61 19.38 13.94
C CYS A 172 -6.91 18.59 14.22
N GLY A 173 -7.05 17.40 13.62
CA GLY A 173 -8.19 16.52 13.86
C GLY A 173 -8.34 16.08 15.33
N LEU A 174 -7.24 15.71 15.96
CA LEU A 174 -7.22 15.30 17.37
C LEU A 174 -7.51 16.47 18.31
N LEU A 175 -7.02 17.67 18.02
CA LEU A 175 -7.34 18.88 18.80
C LEU A 175 -8.83 19.22 18.71
N LEU A 176 -9.43 19.12 17.51
CA LEU A 176 -10.88 19.30 17.34
C LEU A 176 -11.67 18.25 18.11
N ALA A 177 -11.27 16.97 18.02
CA ALA A 177 -11.91 15.90 18.77
C ALA A 177 -11.78 16.13 20.30
N LEU A 178 -10.60 16.54 20.78
CA LEU A 178 -10.38 16.87 22.20
C LEU A 178 -11.28 18.03 22.66
N LEU A 179 -11.45 19.08 21.84
CA LEU A 179 -12.33 20.20 22.14
C LEU A 179 -13.80 19.75 22.28
N LEU A 180 -14.25 18.83 21.42
CA LEU A 180 -15.59 18.23 21.54
C LEU A 180 -15.76 17.41 22.82
N VAL A 181 -14.71 16.69 23.24
CA VAL A 181 -14.70 15.96 24.52
C VAL A 181 -14.82 16.94 25.69
N LEU A 182 -14.07 18.04 25.68
CA LEU A 182 -14.13 19.07 26.73
C LEU A 182 -15.49 19.77 26.80
N THR A 183 -16.14 19.99 25.66
CA THR A 183 -17.47 20.63 25.58
C THR A 183 -18.63 19.66 25.80
N ARG A 184 -18.36 18.37 26.05
CA ARG A 184 -19.34 17.28 26.22
C ARG A 184 -20.33 17.09 25.05
N GLN A 185 -19.95 17.52 23.84
CA GLN A 185 -20.77 17.35 22.62
C GLN A 185 -20.28 16.15 21.78
N VAL A 186 -19.98 15.03 22.44
CA VAL A 186 -19.42 13.86 21.79
C VAL A 186 -20.53 12.94 21.31
N THR A 187 -20.58 12.73 20.00
CA THR A 187 -21.46 11.79 19.32
C THR A 187 -20.66 11.08 18.23
N ILE A 188 -21.18 9.96 17.71
CA ILE A 188 -20.59 9.29 16.54
C ILE A 188 -20.41 10.27 15.39
N THR A 189 -21.44 11.07 15.10
CA THR A 189 -21.45 12.09 14.05
C THR A 189 -20.32 13.11 14.23
N SER A 190 -20.15 13.64 15.44
CA SER A 190 -19.19 14.72 15.69
C SER A 190 -17.74 14.21 15.65
N LEU A 191 -17.44 13.04 16.21
CA LEU A 191 -16.11 12.43 16.09
C LEU A 191 -15.79 12.02 14.64
N PHE A 192 -16.76 11.44 13.93
CA PHE A 192 -16.54 11.05 12.55
C PHE A 192 -16.32 12.28 11.65
N LEU A 193 -17.03 13.39 11.91
CA LEU A 193 -16.79 14.66 11.24
C LEU A 193 -15.39 15.20 11.52
N CYS A 194 -14.86 15.09 12.74
CA CYS A 194 -13.48 15.47 13.03
C CYS A 194 -12.47 14.67 12.19
N VAL A 195 -12.71 13.37 12.01
CA VAL A 195 -11.86 12.53 11.15
C VAL A 195 -11.98 12.98 9.68
N ILE A 196 -13.18 13.23 9.19
CA ILE A 196 -13.43 13.74 7.83
C ILE A 196 -12.70 15.08 7.61
N LEU A 197 -12.78 16.00 8.56
CA LEU A 197 -12.10 17.30 8.48
C LEU A 197 -10.58 17.15 8.52
N ALA A 198 -10.06 16.24 9.34
CA ALA A 198 -8.63 15.94 9.38
C ALA A 198 -8.13 15.44 8.02
N TYR A 199 -8.76 14.41 7.46
CA TYR A 199 -8.39 13.91 6.13
C TYR A 199 -8.71 14.91 5.02
N GLY A 200 -9.75 15.73 5.14
CA GLY A 200 -10.03 16.84 4.21
C GLY A 200 -8.89 17.86 4.19
N LEU A 201 -8.37 18.23 5.36
CA LEU A 201 -7.16 19.06 5.46
C LEU A 201 -5.95 18.35 4.83
N LEU A 202 -5.77 17.06 5.07
CA LEU A 202 -4.69 16.27 4.47
C LEU A 202 -4.74 16.32 2.94
N MET A 203 -5.92 16.08 2.36
CA MET A 203 -6.18 16.18 0.93
C MET A 203 -5.77 17.56 0.39
N THR A 204 -6.17 18.65 1.05
CA THR A 204 -5.77 19.99 0.59
C THR A 204 -4.26 20.24 0.68
N LEU A 205 -3.58 19.71 1.71
CA LEU A 205 -2.14 19.84 1.87
C LEU A 205 -1.38 19.04 0.81
N TYR A 206 -1.82 17.83 0.52
CA TYR A 206 -1.26 16.96 -0.52
C TYR A 206 -1.46 17.56 -1.91
N PHE A 207 -2.66 18.04 -2.21
CA PHE A 207 -2.95 18.76 -3.44
C PHE A 207 -2.06 20.00 -3.62
N ARG A 208 -1.92 20.82 -2.57
CA ARG A 208 -1.02 21.98 -2.57
C ARG A 208 0.43 21.58 -2.86
N GLN A 209 0.89 20.44 -2.32
CA GLN A 209 2.23 19.95 -2.57
C GLN A 209 2.40 19.50 -4.02
N LEU A 210 1.40 18.84 -4.61
CA LEU A 210 1.40 18.47 -6.02
C LEU A 210 1.51 19.68 -6.94
N LEU A 211 0.73 20.75 -6.68
CA LEU A 211 0.81 22.00 -7.45
C LEU A 211 2.17 22.69 -7.31
N LYS A 212 2.84 22.56 -6.16
CA LYS A 212 4.18 23.10 -5.95
C LYS A 212 5.22 22.41 -6.83
N TYR A 213 5.15 21.09 -6.99
CA TYR A 213 6.08 20.34 -7.85
C TYR A 213 5.71 20.39 -9.32
N PHE A 214 4.41 20.43 -9.63
CA PHE A 214 3.87 20.40 -10.98
C PHE A 214 2.96 21.62 -11.22
N PRO A 215 3.53 22.82 -11.36
CA PRO A 215 2.75 24.06 -11.49
C PRO A 215 2.08 24.22 -12.86
N ARG A 216 2.61 23.55 -13.89
CA ARG A 216 2.06 23.57 -15.25
C ARG A 216 1.27 22.28 -15.50
N SER A 217 0.13 22.41 -16.16
CA SER A 217 -0.77 21.32 -16.48
C SER A 217 -1.19 21.43 -17.93
N GLU A 218 -0.68 20.55 -18.79
CA GLU A 218 -0.95 20.55 -20.23
C GLU A 218 -1.27 19.13 -20.74
N GLY A 219 -2.17 19.04 -21.72
CA GLY A 219 -2.60 17.77 -22.33
C GLY A 219 -3.94 17.25 -21.78
N SER A 220 -4.41 16.14 -22.37
CA SER A 220 -5.68 15.51 -21.96
C SER A 220 -5.56 14.86 -20.58
N ARG A 221 -6.68 14.91 -19.84
CA ARG A 221 -6.83 14.25 -18.53
C ARG A 221 -6.81 12.73 -18.63
N PHE A 222 -7.11 12.16 -19.80
CA PHE A 222 -7.33 10.73 -19.98
C PHE A 222 -6.20 10.00 -20.70
N SER A 223 -5.12 10.70 -21.07
CA SER A 223 -3.97 10.12 -21.78
C SER A 223 -3.35 8.91 -21.06
N PHE A 224 -3.37 8.90 -19.72
CA PHE A 224 -2.87 7.80 -18.89
C PHE A 224 -3.63 6.48 -19.12
N LEU A 225 -4.86 6.51 -19.65
CA LEU A 225 -5.61 5.30 -19.98
C LEU A 225 -4.90 4.43 -21.03
N ARG A 226 -4.07 5.04 -21.89
CA ARG A 226 -3.24 4.29 -22.85
C ARG A 226 -2.19 3.43 -22.13
N TRP A 227 -1.68 3.89 -20.98
CA TRP A 227 -0.75 3.12 -20.14
C TRP A 227 -1.44 1.95 -19.44
N LEU A 228 -2.74 2.06 -19.11
CA LEU A 228 -3.50 0.91 -18.59
C LEU A 228 -3.56 -0.23 -19.59
N ASP A 229 -3.68 0.07 -20.89
CA ASP A 229 -3.66 -0.95 -21.94
C ASP A 229 -2.27 -1.54 -22.17
N LYS A 230 -1.23 -0.71 -22.12
CA LYS A 230 0.17 -1.14 -22.29
C LYS A 230 0.63 -2.01 -21.11
N TYR A 231 0.26 -1.64 -19.89
CA TYR A 231 0.69 -2.27 -18.64
C TYR A 231 -0.47 -2.95 -17.88
N ARG A 232 -1.41 -3.61 -18.59
CA ARG A 232 -2.57 -4.29 -17.97
C ARG A 232 -2.20 -5.27 -16.87
N LEU A 233 -1.11 -6.00 -17.05
CA LEU A 233 -0.62 -6.96 -16.05
C LEU A 233 -0.33 -6.27 -14.71
N LEU A 234 0.14 -5.03 -14.75
CA LEU A 234 0.49 -4.25 -13.58
C LEU A 234 -0.75 -3.82 -12.77
N THR A 235 -1.87 -3.54 -13.45
CA THR A 235 -3.18 -3.34 -12.80
C THR A 235 -3.60 -4.58 -12.01
N PHE A 236 -3.53 -5.77 -12.62
CA PHE A 236 -3.90 -7.00 -11.93
C PHE A 236 -2.97 -7.36 -10.78
N VAL A 237 -1.66 -7.10 -10.91
CA VAL A 237 -0.71 -7.23 -9.81
C VAL A 237 -1.14 -6.37 -8.61
N GLY A 238 -1.50 -5.10 -8.86
CA GLY A 238 -1.99 -4.17 -7.83
C GLY A 238 -3.29 -4.63 -7.14
N ILE A 239 -4.23 -5.19 -7.91
CA ILE A 239 -5.48 -5.73 -7.37
C ILE A 239 -5.21 -6.99 -6.53
N PHE A 240 -4.44 -7.95 -7.05
CA PHE A 240 -4.20 -9.21 -6.36
C PHE A 240 -3.34 -9.05 -5.11
N ILE A 241 -2.34 -8.17 -5.10
CA ILE A 241 -1.59 -7.89 -3.87
C ILE A 241 -2.51 -7.28 -2.80
N ASN A 242 -3.41 -6.36 -3.18
CA ASN A 242 -4.37 -5.76 -2.25
C ASN A 242 -5.37 -6.80 -1.72
N LEU A 243 -5.95 -7.61 -2.60
CA LEU A 243 -6.88 -8.68 -2.23
C LEU A 243 -6.20 -9.71 -1.33
N GLY A 244 -5.01 -10.20 -1.68
CA GLY A 244 -4.30 -11.16 -0.84
C GLY A 244 -3.97 -10.61 0.54
N LEU A 245 -3.64 -9.31 0.63
CA LEU A 245 -3.29 -8.65 1.88
C LEU A 245 -4.51 -8.44 2.79
N PHE A 246 -5.67 -8.03 2.27
CA PHE A 246 -6.80 -7.60 3.09
C PHE A 246 -8.05 -8.51 3.04
N ALA A 247 -8.22 -9.35 2.02
CA ALA A 247 -9.43 -10.16 1.88
C ALA A 247 -9.65 -11.10 3.05
N HIS A 248 -8.58 -11.63 3.66
CA HIS A 248 -8.68 -12.50 4.84
C HIS A 248 -9.35 -11.80 6.03
N LEU A 249 -9.26 -10.47 6.17
CA LEU A 249 -9.98 -9.70 7.20
C LEU A 249 -11.48 -9.67 6.90
N VAL A 250 -11.83 -9.27 5.66
CA VAL A 250 -13.23 -9.14 5.23
C VAL A 250 -13.94 -10.49 5.25
N ILE A 251 -13.26 -11.58 4.89
CA ILE A 251 -13.82 -12.93 4.94
C ILE A 251 -14.14 -13.33 6.38
N MET A 252 -13.32 -12.94 7.36
CA MET A 252 -13.60 -13.20 8.78
C MET A 252 -14.84 -12.48 9.31
N TYR A 253 -15.27 -11.40 8.66
CA TYR A 253 -16.51 -10.69 9.02
C TYR A 253 -17.77 -11.54 8.77
N PHE A 254 -17.66 -12.56 7.92
CA PHE A 254 -18.71 -13.55 7.65
C PHE A 254 -18.44 -14.90 8.34
N GLY A 255 -17.44 -14.95 9.22
CA GLY A 255 -17.03 -16.17 9.93
C GLY A 255 -17.64 -16.28 11.34
N PRO A 256 -17.25 -17.30 12.11
CA PRO A 256 -17.81 -17.52 13.45
C PRO A 256 -17.29 -16.49 14.49
N LEU A 257 -16.27 -15.68 14.15
CA LEU A 257 -15.79 -14.57 14.97
C LEU A 257 -16.50 -13.24 14.67
N GLN A 258 -17.57 -13.27 13.86
CA GLN A 258 -18.30 -12.06 13.50
C GLN A 258 -18.97 -11.41 14.70
N VAL A 259 -18.87 -10.09 14.78
CA VAL A 259 -19.60 -9.23 15.69
C VAL A 259 -20.44 -8.30 14.83
N GLN A 260 -21.76 -8.46 14.90
CA GLN A 260 -22.68 -7.53 14.25
C GLN A 260 -22.78 -6.27 15.09
N VAL A 261 -22.40 -5.13 14.52
CA VAL A 261 -22.58 -3.85 15.22
C VAL A 261 -23.91 -3.25 14.80
N GLU A 262 -24.06 -2.82 13.54
CA GLU A 262 -25.32 -2.27 13.04
C GLU A 262 -25.51 -2.60 11.56
N GLY A 263 -26.69 -3.13 11.21
CA GLY A 263 -27.03 -3.46 9.81
C GLY A 263 -26.02 -4.41 9.16
N LEU A 264 -25.43 -3.99 8.04
CA LEU A 264 -24.38 -4.72 7.31
C LEU A 264 -22.94 -4.42 7.78
N PHE A 265 -22.74 -3.65 8.85
CA PHE A 265 -21.42 -3.42 9.42
C PHE A 265 -21.07 -4.54 10.41
N TRP A 266 -20.34 -5.53 9.89
CA TRP A 266 -19.79 -6.66 10.62
C TRP A 266 -18.30 -6.42 10.91
N GLY A 267 -17.85 -6.70 12.12
CA GLY A 267 -16.42 -6.69 12.46
C GLY A 267 -15.97 -8.03 13.02
N ALA A 268 -14.66 -8.27 13.03
CA ALA A 268 -14.09 -9.40 13.75
C ALA A 268 -12.95 -8.91 14.66
N PRO A 269 -13.23 -8.22 15.78
CA PRO A 269 -12.19 -7.61 16.62
C PRO A 269 -11.12 -8.58 17.10
N MET A 270 -11.52 -9.84 17.35
CA MET A 270 -10.65 -10.95 17.76
C MET A 270 -9.62 -11.34 16.70
N HIS A 271 -9.82 -10.95 15.44
CA HIS A 271 -8.91 -11.19 14.34
C HIS A 271 -8.26 -9.88 13.86
N ASP A 272 -9.01 -8.78 13.78
CA ASP A 272 -8.56 -7.48 13.27
C ASP A 272 -7.47 -6.84 14.14
N VAL A 273 -7.63 -6.87 15.46
CA VAL A 273 -6.65 -6.26 16.38
C VAL A 273 -5.31 -7.03 16.34
N PRO A 274 -5.30 -8.38 16.45
CA PRO A 274 -4.08 -9.16 16.18
C PRO A 274 -3.46 -8.90 14.81
N ALA A 275 -4.27 -8.80 13.74
CA ALA A 275 -3.78 -8.54 12.40
C ALA A 275 -3.07 -7.18 12.31
N LEU A 276 -3.64 -6.14 12.90
CA LEU A 276 -3.04 -4.81 12.97
C LEU A 276 -1.69 -4.82 13.71
N CYS A 277 -1.63 -5.50 14.86
CA CYS A 277 -0.39 -5.63 15.64
C CYS A 277 0.68 -6.42 14.87
N ALA A 278 0.28 -7.50 14.20
CA ALA A 278 1.18 -8.33 13.40
C ALA A 278 1.69 -7.60 12.15
N PHE A 279 0.85 -6.76 11.55
CA PHE A 279 1.21 -5.96 10.38
C PHE A 279 2.40 -5.02 10.65
N PHE A 280 2.56 -4.49 11.87
CA PHE A 280 3.74 -3.67 12.21
C PHE A 280 5.07 -4.41 12.07
N SER A 281 5.07 -5.75 12.14
CA SER A 281 6.30 -6.54 11.98
C SER A 281 6.91 -6.41 10.58
N ILE A 282 6.14 -6.04 9.55
CA ILE A 282 6.65 -5.92 8.16
C ILE A 282 7.44 -4.62 7.93
N LEU A 283 7.31 -3.68 8.86
CA LEU A 283 7.90 -2.35 8.75
C LEU A 283 9.43 -2.45 8.57
N ILE A 284 10.07 -3.33 9.32
CA ILE A 284 11.51 -3.53 9.26
C ILE A 284 11.97 -3.92 7.86
N THR A 285 11.24 -4.83 7.19
CA THR A 285 11.56 -5.29 5.84
C THR A 285 11.38 -4.17 4.83
N THR A 286 10.29 -3.41 4.94
CA THR A 286 10.00 -2.31 4.02
C THR A 286 11.11 -1.27 4.08
N ILE A 287 11.55 -0.88 5.28
CA ILE A 287 12.62 0.10 5.49
C ILE A 287 13.95 -0.42 4.96
N ASN A 288 14.32 -1.65 5.33
CA ASN A 288 15.58 -2.26 4.93
C ASN A 288 15.64 -2.40 3.41
N PHE A 289 14.56 -2.88 2.79
CA PHE A 289 14.49 -3.08 1.36
C PHE A 289 14.63 -1.77 0.58
N VAL A 290 13.86 -0.74 0.92
CA VAL A 290 13.95 0.57 0.22
C VAL A 290 15.35 1.14 0.33
N THR A 291 15.94 1.10 1.52
CA THR A 291 17.31 1.60 1.75
C THR A 291 18.34 0.77 0.98
N SER A 292 18.24 -0.55 1.03
CA SER A 292 19.13 -1.49 0.35
C SER A 292 19.09 -1.30 -1.17
N VAL A 293 17.90 -1.23 -1.75
CA VAL A 293 17.70 -1.05 -3.18
C VAL A 293 18.26 0.29 -3.64
N GLU A 294 17.97 1.39 -2.94
CA GLU A 294 18.45 2.71 -3.35
C GLU A 294 19.96 2.88 -3.18
N VAL A 295 20.56 2.35 -2.11
CA VAL A 295 21.96 2.65 -1.76
C VAL A 295 22.94 1.63 -2.33
N ARG A 296 22.56 0.35 -2.39
CA ARG A 296 23.48 -0.74 -2.79
C ARG A 296 23.17 -1.29 -4.18
N PHE A 297 21.93 -1.61 -4.46
CA PHE A 297 21.57 -2.31 -5.71
C PHE A 297 21.46 -1.35 -6.92
N TYR A 298 20.75 -0.22 -6.78
CA TYR A 298 20.49 0.71 -7.88
C TYR A 298 21.76 1.21 -8.62
N PRO A 299 22.86 1.57 -7.94
CA PRO A 299 24.09 1.98 -8.63
C PRO A 299 24.68 0.89 -9.52
N LEU A 300 24.70 -0.36 -9.04
CA LEU A 300 25.22 -1.52 -9.78
C LEU A 300 24.32 -1.86 -10.97
N TYR A 301 23.01 -1.81 -10.76
CA TYR A 301 22.05 -1.98 -11.84
C TYR A 301 22.23 -0.93 -12.93
N ARG A 302 22.33 0.35 -12.55
CA ARG A 302 22.55 1.43 -13.52
C ARG A 302 23.84 1.22 -14.30
N ASN A 303 24.92 0.81 -13.63
CA ASN A 303 26.21 0.53 -14.27
C ASN A 303 26.12 -0.63 -15.26
N TYR A 304 25.46 -1.73 -14.88
CA TYR A 304 25.26 -2.87 -15.78
C TYR A 304 24.53 -2.47 -17.06
N TYR A 305 23.45 -1.68 -16.95
CA TYR A 305 22.69 -1.23 -18.13
C TYR A 305 23.42 -0.17 -18.96
N SER A 306 24.22 0.71 -18.35
CA SER A 306 25.00 1.71 -19.12
C SER A 306 26.08 1.07 -19.98
N LEU A 307 26.69 -0.04 -19.53
CA LEU A 307 27.72 -0.74 -20.31
C LEU A 307 27.22 -1.25 -21.68
N PHE A 308 25.93 -1.53 -21.84
CA PHE A 308 25.34 -1.88 -23.13
C PHE A 308 25.23 -0.69 -24.10
N ASN A 309 25.12 0.53 -23.56
CA ASN A 309 25.03 1.76 -24.37
C ASN A 309 26.40 2.38 -24.65
N ASP A 310 27.37 2.20 -23.74
CA ASP A 310 28.65 2.92 -23.72
C ASP A 310 29.85 2.09 -24.26
N ASN A 311 29.62 1.13 -25.16
CA ASN A 311 30.65 0.23 -25.72
C ASN A 311 31.45 -0.57 -24.66
N GLY A 312 30.80 -1.05 -23.60
CA GLY A 312 31.45 -1.89 -22.58
C GLY A 312 31.97 -3.21 -23.17
N SER A 313 33.14 -3.68 -22.71
CA SER A 313 33.64 -4.98 -23.14
C SER A 313 32.78 -6.10 -22.56
N ILE A 314 32.72 -7.26 -23.26
CA ILE A 314 31.94 -8.43 -22.79
C ILE A 314 32.36 -8.82 -21.37
N ARG A 315 33.65 -8.74 -21.06
CA ARG A 315 34.18 -9.05 -19.72
C ARG A 315 33.67 -8.08 -18.66
N ASP A 316 33.56 -6.78 -18.99
CA ASP A 316 33.05 -5.78 -18.06
C ASP A 316 31.55 -5.96 -17.81
N ILE A 317 30.80 -6.36 -18.83
CA ILE A 317 29.36 -6.68 -18.73
C ILE A 317 29.15 -7.91 -17.83
N GLU A 318 29.89 -9.00 -18.08
CA GLU A 318 29.81 -10.22 -17.25
C GLU A 318 30.23 -9.95 -15.79
N GLN A 319 31.25 -9.12 -15.58
CA GLN A 319 31.68 -8.74 -14.24
C GLN A 319 30.60 -7.90 -13.53
N ALA A 320 30.04 -6.89 -14.20
CA ALA A 320 28.98 -6.05 -13.64
C ALA A 320 27.70 -6.84 -13.35
N GLU A 321 27.36 -7.83 -14.18
CA GLU A 321 26.25 -8.76 -13.96
C GLU A 321 26.46 -9.58 -12.67
N ASN A 322 27.62 -10.22 -12.56
CA ASN A 322 27.95 -11.06 -11.40
C ASN A 322 27.97 -10.23 -10.11
N GLU A 323 28.55 -9.03 -10.15
CA GLU A 323 28.57 -8.11 -9.01
C GLU A 323 27.15 -7.70 -8.62
N MET A 324 26.33 -7.26 -9.58
CA MET A 324 24.94 -6.88 -9.33
C MET A 324 24.12 -8.03 -8.75
N LEU A 325 24.20 -9.23 -9.35
CA LEU A 325 23.44 -10.40 -8.90
C LEU A 325 23.90 -10.90 -7.53
N SER A 326 25.21 -10.86 -7.25
CA SER A 326 25.74 -11.24 -5.94
C SER A 326 25.25 -10.30 -4.83
N VAL A 327 25.28 -8.98 -5.08
CA VAL A 327 24.76 -7.98 -4.13
C VAL A 327 23.26 -8.13 -3.96
N LEU A 328 22.50 -8.34 -5.04
CA LEU A 328 21.05 -8.58 -4.95
C LEU A 328 20.73 -9.79 -4.07
N ARG A 329 21.41 -10.93 -4.27
CA ARG A 329 21.20 -12.14 -3.46
C ARG A 329 21.58 -11.92 -2.00
N GLN A 330 22.70 -11.24 -1.74
CA GLN A 330 23.14 -10.91 -0.38
C GLN A 330 22.10 -10.02 0.32
N GLU A 331 21.59 -8.99 -0.36
CA GLU A 331 20.62 -8.06 0.19
C GLU A 331 19.27 -8.71 0.46
N LEU A 332 18.76 -9.53 -0.48
CA LEU A 332 17.52 -10.28 -0.27
C LEU A 332 17.64 -11.27 0.87
N ALA A 333 18.76 -12.00 0.96
CA ALA A 333 19.01 -12.93 2.06
C ALA A 333 19.09 -12.17 3.39
N PHE A 334 19.85 -11.08 3.46
CA PHE A 334 19.99 -10.28 4.67
C PHE A 334 18.65 -9.69 5.13
N ASN A 335 17.85 -9.21 4.18
CA ASN A 335 16.51 -8.69 4.45
C ASN A 335 15.58 -9.79 5.00
N ALA A 336 15.60 -10.99 4.42
CA ALA A 336 14.82 -12.14 4.89
C ALA A 336 15.24 -12.58 6.31
N HIS A 337 16.54 -12.65 6.59
CA HIS A 337 17.04 -13.00 7.94
C HIS A 337 16.59 -11.97 8.98
N LYS A 338 16.67 -10.67 8.65
CA LYS A 338 16.16 -9.61 9.54
C LYS A 338 14.66 -9.75 9.79
N GLN A 339 13.86 -9.98 8.75
CA GLN A 339 12.42 -10.17 8.93
C GLN A 339 12.13 -11.37 9.82
N LEU A 340 12.85 -12.49 9.64
CA LEU A 340 12.65 -13.68 10.47
C LEU A 340 12.96 -13.38 11.94
N ILE A 341 14.09 -12.74 12.25
CA ILE A 341 14.45 -12.35 13.62
C ILE A 341 13.41 -11.38 14.19
N THR A 342 12.97 -10.38 13.42
CA THR A 342 11.94 -9.44 13.88
C THR A 342 10.60 -10.13 14.09
N THR A 343 10.21 -11.06 13.23
CA THR A 343 8.95 -11.82 13.37
C THR A 343 8.98 -12.67 14.64
N LEU A 344 10.10 -13.34 14.93
CA LEU A 344 10.30 -14.06 16.19
C LEU A 344 10.23 -13.12 17.39
N LEU A 345 10.84 -11.95 17.31
CA LEU A 345 10.80 -10.94 18.35
C LEU A 345 9.37 -10.43 18.60
N PHE A 346 8.58 -10.19 17.53
CA PHE A 346 7.17 -9.83 17.65
C PHE A 346 6.34 -10.98 18.25
N ILE A 347 6.61 -12.23 17.87
CA ILE A 347 5.92 -13.38 18.47
C ILE A 347 6.21 -13.47 19.98
N VAL A 348 7.48 -13.36 20.39
CA VAL A 348 7.88 -13.51 21.80
C VAL A 348 7.51 -12.27 22.62
N ILE A 349 8.04 -11.10 22.26
CA ILE A 349 7.84 -9.85 23.01
C ILE A 349 6.41 -9.34 22.83
N GLY A 350 5.88 -9.40 21.61
CA GLY A 350 4.51 -8.99 21.35
C GLY A 350 3.50 -9.82 22.13
N SER A 351 3.71 -11.13 22.30
CA SER A 351 2.85 -11.94 23.16
C SER A 351 2.85 -11.43 24.61
N LEU A 352 4.03 -11.16 25.18
CA LEU A 352 4.15 -10.67 26.56
C LEU A 352 3.52 -9.28 26.76
N VAL A 353 3.70 -8.38 25.78
CA VAL A 353 3.17 -7.01 25.85
C VAL A 353 1.66 -6.98 25.63
N LEU A 354 1.14 -7.78 24.69
CA LEU A 354 -0.29 -7.80 24.37
C LEU A 354 -1.13 -8.45 25.48
N GLU A 355 -0.59 -9.38 26.26
CA GLU A 355 -1.24 -9.92 27.47
C GLU A 355 -1.42 -8.87 28.57
N GLN A 356 -0.50 -7.91 28.67
CA GLN A 356 -0.55 -6.85 29.69
C GLN A 356 -1.39 -5.64 29.25
N LEU A 357 -1.64 -5.48 27.95
CA LEU A 357 -2.43 -4.38 27.43
C LEU A 357 -3.93 -4.66 27.59
N PRO A 358 -4.75 -3.67 28.02
CA PRO A 358 -6.21 -3.82 28.17
C PRO A 358 -6.93 -3.79 26.81
N LEU A 359 -6.42 -4.52 25.83
CA LEU A 359 -6.97 -4.63 24.47
C LEU A 359 -8.00 -5.77 24.32
N GLY A 360 -8.21 -6.57 25.38
CA GLY A 360 -9.14 -7.69 25.37
C GLY A 360 -8.63 -8.91 24.60
N PHE A 361 -7.32 -9.18 24.63
CA PHE A 361 -6.75 -10.40 24.05
C PHE A 361 -7.15 -11.62 24.89
N ASN A 362 -7.81 -12.58 24.26
CA ASN A 362 -8.00 -13.92 24.82
C ASN A 362 -6.98 -14.89 24.19
N ASP A 363 -6.87 -16.10 24.73
CA ASP A 363 -5.97 -17.15 24.23
C ASP A 363 -6.11 -17.40 22.73
N THR A 364 -7.34 -17.37 22.21
CA THR A 364 -7.62 -17.50 20.77
C THR A 364 -7.02 -16.36 19.95
N SER A 365 -7.18 -15.09 20.37
CA SER A 365 -6.60 -13.92 19.70
C SER A 365 -5.08 -13.97 19.69
N MET A 366 -4.48 -14.52 20.75
CA MET A 366 -3.04 -14.73 20.83
C MET A 366 -2.55 -15.81 19.86
N GLY A 367 -3.29 -16.91 19.72
CA GLY A 367 -3.00 -17.93 18.69
C GLY A 367 -3.03 -17.36 17.27
N ILE A 368 -4.08 -16.59 16.96
CA ILE A 368 -4.24 -15.88 15.68
C ILE A 368 -3.08 -14.89 15.47
N TYR A 369 -2.73 -14.10 16.48
CA TYR A 369 -1.61 -13.15 16.42
C TYR A 369 -0.30 -13.81 15.98
N ARG A 370 0.06 -14.95 16.58
CA ARG A 370 1.30 -15.66 16.27
C ARG A 370 1.34 -16.16 14.83
N LEU A 371 0.23 -16.72 14.35
CA LEU A 371 0.09 -17.18 12.97
C LEU A 371 0.16 -16.02 11.97
N LEU A 372 -0.54 -14.92 12.26
CA LEU A 372 -0.52 -13.72 11.42
C LEU A 372 0.87 -13.07 11.39
N CYS A 373 1.60 -13.02 12.50
CA CYS A 373 2.98 -12.54 12.53
C CYS A 373 3.86 -13.32 11.53
N ALA A 374 3.77 -14.66 11.55
CA ALA A 374 4.49 -15.50 10.59
C ALA A 374 4.04 -15.24 9.13
N GLY A 375 2.73 -15.12 8.90
CA GLY A 375 2.16 -14.84 7.58
C GLY A 375 2.58 -13.48 7.02
N TYR A 376 2.51 -12.42 7.83
CA TYR A 376 2.94 -11.08 7.46
C TYR A 376 4.45 -11.01 7.23
N GLY A 377 5.24 -11.76 8.00
CA GLY A 377 6.68 -11.91 7.76
C GLY A 377 6.99 -12.53 6.39
N LEU A 378 6.32 -13.63 6.03
CA LEU A 378 6.48 -14.24 4.70
C LEU A 378 5.97 -13.31 3.58
N TYR A 379 4.83 -12.66 3.78
CA TYR A 379 4.31 -11.65 2.85
C TYR A 379 5.34 -10.54 2.62
N ALA A 380 5.97 -10.02 3.68
CA ALA A 380 6.94 -8.94 3.56
C ALA A 380 8.13 -9.34 2.69
N VAL A 381 8.73 -10.52 2.94
CA VAL A 381 9.84 -11.05 2.12
C VAL A 381 9.40 -11.27 0.68
N SER A 382 8.24 -11.90 0.47
CA SER A 382 7.70 -12.17 -0.85
C SER A 382 7.42 -10.90 -1.65
N ASN A 383 6.87 -9.88 -0.99
CA ASN A 383 6.62 -8.58 -1.59
C ASN A 383 7.91 -7.91 -2.05
N THR A 384 9.02 -8.04 -1.30
CA THR A 384 10.32 -7.51 -1.76
C THR A 384 10.86 -8.23 -2.99
N ILE A 385 10.70 -9.55 -3.08
CA ILE A 385 11.07 -10.34 -4.26
C ILE A 385 10.20 -9.92 -5.45
N MET A 386 8.88 -9.76 -5.25
CA MET A 386 7.96 -9.28 -6.27
C MET A 386 8.32 -7.87 -6.76
N LEU A 387 8.68 -6.95 -5.87
CA LEU A 387 9.14 -5.60 -6.25
C LEU A 387 10.41 -5.66 -7.11
N ILE A 388 11.34 -6.60 -6.84
CA ILE A 388 12.50 -6.84 -7.70
C ILE A 388 12.10 -7.41 -9.06
N LEU A 389 11.12 -8.33 -9.12
CA LEU A 389 10.58 -8.81 -10.40
C LEU A 389 10.00 -7.66 -11.24
N LEU A 390 9.25 -6.75 -10.60
CA LEU A 390 8.73 -5.55 -11.25
C LEU A 390 9.85 -4.60 -11.70
N TYR A 391 10.92 -4.49 -10.92
CA TYR A 391 12.10 -3.70 -11.26
C TYR A 391 12.81 -4.24 -12.52
N TYR A 392 12.82 -5.56 -12.71
CA TYR A 392 13.29 -6.21 -13.94
C TYR A 392 12.24 -6.28 -15.08
N GLU A 393 11.09 -5.63 -14.92
CA GLU A 393 9.98 -5.65 -15.88
C GLU A 393 9.42 -7.06 -16.18
N ASP A 394 9.51 -7.98 -15.22
CA ASP A 394 8.88 -9.30 -15.27
C ASP A 394 7.44 -9.28 -14.73
N TYR A 395 6.55 -8.58 -15.45
CA TYR A 395 5.15 -8.42 -15.04
C TYR A 395 4.38 -9.75 -14.98
N VAL A 396 4.73 -10.73 -15.83
CA VAL A 396 4.07 -12.05 -15.83
C VAL A 396 4.43 -12.82 -14.56
N GLY A 397 5.72 -12.81 -14.19
CA GLY A 397 6.19 -13.41 -12.95
C GLY A 397 5.52 -12.81 -11.71
N ALA A 398 5.48 -11.48 -11.63
CA ALA A 398 4.81 -10.76 -10.54
C ALA A 398 3.30 -11.06 -10.49
N LEU A 399 2.64 -11.16 -11.64
CA LEU A 399 1.21 -11.48 -11.70
C LEU A 399 0.91 -12.89 -11.18
N LEU A 400 1.67 -13.89 -11.61
CA LEU A 400 1.48 -15.27 -11.16
C LEU A 400 1.68 -15.39 -9.65
N ALA A 401 2.70 -14.72 -9.12
CA ALA A 401 2.99 -14.73 -7.69
C ALA A 401 1.88 -14.07 -6.85
N THR A 402 1.42 -12.88 -7.27
CA THR A 402 0.35 -12.15 -6.57
C THR A 402 -1.02 -12.80 -6.71
N PHE A 403 -1.32 -13.37 -7.88
CA PHE A 403 -2.53 -14.16 -8.09
C PHE A 403 -2.56 -15.39 -7.18
N ALA A 404 -1.47 -16.15 -7.11
CA ALA A 404 -1.38 -17.30 -6.22
C ALA A 404 -1.50 -16.90 -4.75
N PHE A 405 -0.88 -15.79 -4.35
CA PHE A 405 -1.03 -15.23 -3.02
C PHE A 405 -2.51 -14.96 -2.68
N ALA A 406 -3.21 -14.22 -3.54
CA ALA A 406 -4.60 -13.88 -3.34
C ALA A 406 -5.50 -15.12 -3.33
N ALA A 407 -5.35 -15.99 -4.32
CA ALA A 407 -6.16 -17.19 -4.46
C ALA A 407 -5.99 -18.16 -3.27
N VAL A 408 -4.75 -18.46 -2.88
CA VAL A 408 -4.48 -19.37 -1.75
C VAL A 408 -4.94 -18.75 -0.44
N SER A 409 -4.66 -17.46 -0.20
CA SER A 409 -5.11 -16.75 1.00
C SER A 409 -6.64 -16.81 1.13
N ILE A 410 -7.38 -16.44 0.08
CA ILE A 410 -8.85 -16.43 0.07
C ILE A 410 -9.42 -17.85 0.23
N LEU A 411 -8.98 -18.80 -0.61
CA LEU A 411 -9.52 -20.16 -0.59
C LEU A 411 -9.22 -20.88 0.72
N ALA A 412 -7.99 -20.74 1.24
CA ALA A 412 -7.63 -21.35 2.51
C ALA A 412 -8.39 -20.70 3.66
N THR A 413 -8.55 -19.37 3.69
CA THR A 413 -9.33 -18.71 4.74
C THR A 413 -10.81 -19.10 4.70
N ILE A 414 -11.42 -19.22 3.51
CA ILE A 414 -12.80 -19.74 3.38
C ILE A 414 -12.89 -21.17 3.89
N TRP A 415 -11.94 -22.03 3.49
CA TRP A 415 -11.89 -23.42 3.94
C TRP A 415 -11.76 -23.52 5.47
N GLN A 416 -10.97 -22.63 6.08
CA GLN A 416 -10.84 -22.55 7.54
C GLN A 416 -12.14 -22.14 8.24
N ILE A 417 -12.90 -21.21 7.68
CA ILE A 417 -14.19 -20.82 8.27
C ILE A 417 -15.18 -21.98 8.23
N LEU A 418 -15.16 -22.78 7.15
CA LEU A 418 -16.12 -23.88 6.95
C LEU A 418 -15.77 -25.13 7.75
N PHE A 419 -14.49 -25.49 7.87
CA PHE A 419 -14.05 -26.78 8.41
C PHE A 419 -13.00 -26.68 9.52
N GLY A 420 -12.44 -25.49 9.75
CA GLY A 420 -11.32 -25.28 10.67
C GLY A 420 -11.77 -25.01 12.11
N GLN A 421 -10.84 -25.21 13.05
CA GLN A 421 -11.02 -24.76 14.42
C GLN A 421 -10.63 -23.28 14.56
N VAL A 422 -11.37 -22.57 15.43
CA VAL A 422 -11.24 -21.12 15.64
C VAL A 422 -9.81 -20.69 16.03
N ASN A 423 -9.07 -21.55 16.75
CA ASN A 423 -7.71 -21.25 17.20
C ASN A 423 -6.66 -21.16 16.09
N TYR A 424 -6.96 -21.68 14.89
CA TYR A 424 -6.03 -21.66 13.75
C TYR A 424 -6.38 -20.62 12.69
N PHE A 425 -7.31 -19.71 12.98
CA PHE A 425 -7.59 -18.60 12.08
C PHE A 425 -6.34 -17.73 11.87
N GLY A 426 -6.07 -17.37 10.62
CA GLY A 426 -4.81 -16.77 10.20
C GLY A 426 -3.84 -17.73 9.51
N PHE A 427 -4.02 -19.04 9.64
CA PHE A 427 -3.20 -20.01 8.90
C PHE A 427 -3.49 -20.01 7.38
N GLY A 428 -4.70 -19.63 6.93
CA GLY A 428 -4.99 -19.39 5.51
C GLY A 428 -4.12 -18.29 4.91
N PHE A 429 -3.94 -17.19 5.63
CA PHE A 429 -3.05 -16.10 5.23
C PHE A 429 -1.58 -16.54 5.22
N LEU A 430 -1.15 -17.34 6.20
CA LEU A 430 0.19 -17.93 6.24
C LEU A 430 0.47 -18.81 5.01
N LEU A 431 -0.47 -19.68 4.62
CA LEU A 431 -0.36 -20.50 3.42
C LEU A 431 -0.29 -19.64 2.16
N GLY A 432 -1.09 -18.58 2.09
CA GLY A 432 -1.00 -17.59 1.02
C GLY A 432 0.39 -16.98 0.92
N GLY A 433 0.93 -16.50 2.05
CA GLY A 433 2.28 -15.94 2.12
C GLY A 433 3.37 -16.92 1.72
N LEU A 434 3.24 -18.20 2.08
CA LEU A 434 4.17 -19.26 1.67
C LEU A 434 4.12 -19.51 0.16
N ALA A 435 2.92 -19.62 -0.41
CA ALA A 435 2.74 -19.76 -1.86
C ALA A 435 3.34 -18.55 -2.61
N PHE A 436 3.11 -17.35 -2.08
CA PHE A 436 3.67 -16.12 -2.63
C PHE A 436 5.20 -16.14 -2.64
N TYR A 437 5.82 -16.59 -1.55
CA TYR A 437 7.27 -16.70 -1.41
C TYR A 437 7.85 -17.68 -2.41
N LEU A 438 7.32 -18.91 -2.46
CA LEU A 438 7.85 -19.97 -3.31
C LEU A 438 7.79 -19.58 -4.79
N ILE A 439 6.65 -19.07 -5.25
CA ILE A 439 6.47 -18.70 -6.66
C ILE A 439 7.36 -17.50 -7.02
N SER A 440 7.42 -16.47 -6.17
CA SER A 440 8.27 -15.30 -6.39
C SER A 440 9.75 -15.68 -6.43
N TRP A 441 10.19 -16.53 -5.50
CA TRP A 441 11.58 -16.98 -5.40
C TRP A 441 12.01 -17.79 -6.62
N ILE A 442 11.23 -18.83 -6.98
CA ILE A 442 11.49 -19.68 -8.14
C ILE A 442 11.55 -18.83 -9.41
N ARG A 443 10.62 -17.88 -9.55
CA ARG A 443 10.57 -16.99 -10.71
C ARG A 443 11.78 -16.06 -10.77
N LEU A 444 12.20 -15.48 -9.64
CA LEU A 444 13.37 -14.60 -9.59
C LEU A 444 14.66 -15.37 -9.90
N GLU A 445 14.84 -16.57 -9.35
CA GLU A 445 15.98 -17.42 -9.69
C GLU A 445 16.02 -17.76 -11.18
N TRP A 446 14.88 -18.13 -11.75
CA TRP A 446 14.80 -18.45 -13.17
C TRP A 446 15.07 -17.23 -14.06
N TYR A 447 14.56 -16.07 -13.69
CA TYR A 447 14.77 -14.82 -14.43
C TYR A 447 16.23 -14.38 -14.39
N THR A 448 16.84 -14.37 -13.20
CA THR A 448 18.24 -13.96 -13.01
C THR A 448 19.24 -14.88 -13.70
N ARG A 449 18.93 -16.17 -13.86
CA ARG A 449 19.77 -17.11 -14.67
C ARG A 449 19.72 -16.83 -16.18
N ARG A 450 18.74 -16.07 -16.65
CA ARG A 450 18.53 -15.75 -18.08
C ARG A 450 18.52 -14.24 -18.32
N LEU A 451 19.17 -13.48 -17.45
CA LEU A 451 19.12 -12.02 -17.48
C LEU A 451 19.59 -11.43 -18.82
N PRO A 452 20.72 -11.87 -19.42
CA PRO A 452 21.17 -11.34 -20.71
C PRO A 452 20.18 -11.58 -21.84
N TYR A 453 19.53 -12.75 -21.84
CA TYR A 453 18.52 -13.12 -22.84
C TYR A 453 17.32 -12.18 -22.76
N TYR A 454 16.84 -11.86 -21.57
CA TYR A 454 15.70 -10.96 -21.41
C TYR A 454 16.02 -9.52 -21.78
N LEU A 455 17.22 -9.06 -21.43
CA LEU A 455 17.65 -7.71 -21.75
C LEU A 455 17.75 -7.50 -23.27
N LEU A 456 18.41 -8.43 -23.97
CA LEU A 456 18.75 -8.28 -25.38
C LEU A 456 17.63 -8.71 -26.32
N CYS A 457 16.89 -9.78 -26.00
CA CYS A 457 15.91 -10.35 -26.93
C CYS A 457 14.48 -9.83 -26.72
N LYS A 458 14.11 -9.40 -25.52
CA LYS A 458 12.71 -9.01 -25.21
C LYS A 458 12.41 -7.56 -25.61
N SER A 459 13.42 -6.68 -25.64
CA SER A 459 13.28 -5.27 -26.04
C SER A 459 13.06 -5.09 -27.56
N ALA A 460 13.35 -6.12 -28.36
CA ALA A 460 13.22 -6.08 -29.83
C ALA A 460 11.79 -6.35 -30.37
N LEU A 461 10.79 -6.53 -29.51
CA LEU A 461 9.42 -6.85 -29.94
C LEU A 461 8.65 -5.56 -30.29
N VAL A 462 8.41 -5.40 -31.59
CA VAL A 462 7.56 -4.40 -32.25
C VAL A 462 6.41 -3.91 -31.37
N GLU A 463 6.33 -2.59 -31.19
CA GLU A 463 5.26 -1.94 -30.42
C GLU A 463 3.88 -2.38 -30.96
N ASN A 464 3.12 -3.05 -30.11
CA ASN A 464 1.87 -3.70 -30.51
C ASN A 464 0.81 -2.61 -30.79
N LYS A 465 0.65 -2.22 -32.06
CA LYS A 465 -0.26 -1.15 -32.53
C LYS A 465 -1.75 -1.40 -32.30
N LYS A 466 -2.16 -2.48 -31.60
CA LYS A 466 -3.57 -2.78 -31.35
C LYS A 466 -4.13 -1.87 -30.26
N LEU A 467 -5.02 -0.94 -30.65
CA LEU A 467 -5.78 -0.11 -29.74
C LEU A 467 -6.64 -0.98 -28.81
N GLY A 468 -6.27 -1.02 -27.54
CA GLY A 468 -7.04 -1.69 -26.49
C GLY A 468 -8.31 -0.94 -26.09
N VAL A 469 -9.06 -1.52 -25.14
CA VAL A 469 -10.35 -0.97 -24.70
C VAL A 469 -10.18 0.39 -24.02
N PHE A 470 -9.13 0.55 -23.20
CA PHE A 470 -8.87 1.82 -22.50
C PHE A 470 -8.36 2.91 -23.44
N SER A 471 -7.65 2.54 -24.51
CA SER A 471 -7.17 3.45 -25.55
C SER A 471 -8.32 3.95 -26.42
N ARG A 472 -9.33 3.10 -26.71
CA ARG A 472 -10.58 3.54 -27.37
C ARG A 472 -11.38 4.47 -26.46
N LEU A 473 -11.48 4.16 -25.17
CA LEU A 473 -12.11 5.03 -24.18
C LEU A 473 -11.39 6.38 -24.08
N CYS A 474 -10.05 6.38 -24.05
CA CYS A 474 -9.22 7.57 -24.11
C CYS A 474 -9.56 8.43 -25.32
N ASN A 475 -9.54 7.85 -26.52
CA ASN A 475 -9.84 8.58 -27.76
C ASN A 475 -11.26 9.16 -27.77
N TYR A 476 -12.23 8.44 -27.21
CA TYR A 476 -13.61 8.94 -27.07
C TYR A 476 -13.71 10.13 -26.10
N LEU A 477 -13.03 10.05 -24.95
CA LEU A 477 -13.03 11.11 -23.94
C LEU A 477 -12.24 12.34 -24.43
N GLU A 478 -11.09 12.15 -25.08
CA GLU A 478 -10.29 13.21 -25.69
C GLU A 478 -11.07 13.98 -26.77
N ARG A 479 -11.86 13.27 -27.58
CA ARG A 479 -12.78 13.90 -28.55
C ARG A 479 -13.84 14.76 -27.87
N ARG A 480 -14.34 14.35 -26.71
CA ARG A 480 -15.32 15.14 -25.93
C ARG A 480 -14.69 16.32 -25.19
N GLU A 481 -13.41 16.23 -24.79
CA GLU A 481 -12.67 17.33 -24.19
C GLU A 481 -12.24 18.41 -25.20
N GLY A 482 -12.40 18.15 -26.51
CA GLY A 482 -11.89 19.04 -27.57
C GLY A 482 -10.36 19.03 -27.67
N ALA A 483 -9.70 18.03 -27.10
CA ALA A 483 -8.24 17.94 -27.00
C ALA A 483 -7.57 17.33 -28.25
N VAL A 484 -8.35 16.96 -29.27
CA VAL A 484 -7.79 16.46 -30.54
C VAL A 484 -7.32 17.64 -31.37
N ARG A 485 -6.01 17.93 -31.33
CA ARG A 485 -5.32 18.36 -32.54
C ARG A 485 -5.12 17.10 -33.38
N GLU A 486 -5.71 17.08 -34.57
CA GLU A 486 -5.43 16.07 -35.59
C GLU A 486 -3.96 16.17 -35.97
N GLU A 487 -3.15 15.19 -35.56
CA GLU A 487 -1.94 14.75 -36.27
C GLU A 487 -1.78 13.23 -36.14
#